data_AF-A0A924NCV9-F1
#
_entry.id   AF-A0A924NCV9-F1
#
_cell.length_a   1.000
_cell.length_b   1.000
_cell.length_c   1.000
_cell.angle_alpha   90.00
_cell.angle_beta   90.00
_cell.angle_gamma   90.00
#
_symmetry.space_group_name_H-M   'P 1'
#
loop_
_entity.id
_entity.type
_entity.pdbx_description
1 polymer ?
#
loop_
_entity_poly.entity_id
_entity_poly.type
_entity_poly.pdbx_seq_one_letter_code
_entity_poly.pdbx_strand_id
1 'polypeptide(L)'
;QAFLAAIAIYALMSLGFGVATGFDHKSPQAIALGAILIFGVAYLIAQGLAGAAPKALTRATVIYALAASLGYFALQAAAEALTSGTLPATPPPGPLEWALIVLAVLSFGLVAVAQALFPLWAHHPAAAGLRVHLTNGLYANAVFDRLLGGWTKSHNV
;
A
#
# COMPACT_ATOMS: atom_id res chain seq x y z
N GLN A 1 9.20 14.89 4.13
CA GLN A 1 9.95 14.30 5.26
C GLN A 1 9.70 12.79 5.39
N ALA A 2 8.46 12.34 5.62
CA ALA A 2 8.17 10.90 5.78
C ALA A 2 8.59 10.02 4.59
N PHE A 3 8.37 10.47 3.35
CA PHE A 3 8.86 9.79 2.15
C PHE A 3 10.38 9.67 2.08
N LEU A 4 11.12 10.73 2.47
CA LEU A 4 12.58 10.69 2.50
C LEU A 4 13.07 9.68 3.55
N ALA A 5 12.43 9.64 4.72
CA ALA A 5 12.73 8.65 5.74
C ALA A 5 12.43 7.22 5.25
N ALA A 6 11.32 7.00 4.55
CA ALA A 6 10.99 5.71 3.98
C ALA A 6 11.99 5.25 2.91
N ILE A 7 12.41 6.16 2.02
CA ILE A 7 13.47 5.90 1.03
C ILE A 7 14.78 5.57 1.74
N ALA A 8 15.15 6.31 2.80
CA ALA A 8 16.35 6.04 3.58
C ALA A 8 16.31 4.66 4.24
N ILE A 9 15.18 4.27 4.86
CA ILE A 9 15.00 2.93 5.43
C ILE A 9 15.12 1.87 4.33
N TYR A 10 14.46 2.05 3.19
CA TYR A 10 14.55 1.11 2.08
C TYR A 10 15.97 0.98 1.54
N ALA A 11 16.71 2.08 1.40
CA ALA A 11 18.10 2.08 0.94
C ALA A 11 19.01 1.38 1.95
N LEU A 12 18.84 1.64 3.25
CA LEU A 12 19.61 0.98 4.32
C LEU A 12 19.33 -0.51 4.38
N MET A 13 18.07 -0.94 4.25
CA MET A 13 17.72 -2.36 4.20
C MET A 13 18.25 -3.02 2.93
N SER A 14 18.09 -2.38 1.77
CA SER A 14 18.65 -2.86 0.50
C SER A 14 20.16 -3.04 0.57
N LEU A 15 20.87 -2.08 1.17
CA LEU A 15 22.32 -2.15 1.35
C LEU A 15 22.69 -3.25 2.36
N GLY A 16 22.04 -3.29 3.53
CA GLY A 16 22.35 -4.23 4.59
C GLY A 16 22.14 -5.68 4.16
N PHE A 17 21.01 -5.96 3.49
CA PHE A 17 20.76 -7.27 2.92
C PHE A 17 21.66 -7.54 1.71
N GLY A 18 21.90 -6.57 0.82
CA GLY A 18 22.81 -6.74 -0.32
C GLY A 18 24.25 -7.06 0.09
N VAL A 19 24.74 -6.49 1.18
CA VAL A 19 26.05 -6.85 1.75
C VAL A 19 26.04 -8.27 2.34
N ALA A 20 24.92 -8.69 2.95
CA ALA A 20 24.80 -10.00 3.59
C ALA A 20 24.57 -11.16 2.61
N THR A 21 23.81 -10.92 1.52
CA THR A 21 23.38 -11.96 0.57
C THR A 21 24.00 -11.82 -0.82
N GLY A 22 24.62 -10.67 -1.13
CA GLY A 22 25.09 -10.33 -2.47
C GLY A 22 24.22 -9.28 -3.16
N PHE A 23 24.85 -8.47 -4.02
CA PHE A 23 24.16 -7.47 -4.84
C PHE A 23 23.74 -8.08 -6.18
N ASP A 24 22.58 -8.73 -6.18
CA ASP A 24 22.00 -9.28 -7.40
C ASP A 24 21.13 -8.26 -8.13
N HIS A 25 21.03 -8.43 -9.45
CA HIS A 25 20.13 -7.62 -10.26
C HIS A 25 18.68 -8.00 -9.95
N LYS A 26 17.95 -7.10 -9.29
CA LYS A 26 16.55 -7.34 -8.92
C LYS A 26 15.66 -7.24 -10.16
N SER A 27 14.71 -8.16 -10.27
CA SER A 27 13.71 -8.12 -11.34
C SER A 27 12.82 -6.86 -11.25
N PRO A 28 12.23 -6.38 -12.36
CA PRO A 28 11.30 -5.26 -12.32
C PRO A 28 10.15 -5.46 -11.33
N GLN A 29 9.67 -6.71 -11.18
CA GLN A 29 8.63 -7.08 -10.23
C GLN A 29 9.10 -6.85 -8.78
N ALA A 30 10.32 -7.27 -8.43
CA ALA A 30 10.88 -7.05 -7.10
C ALA A 30 11.12 -5.57 -6.79
N ILE A 31 11.54 -4.78 -7.79
CA ILE A 31 11.68 -3.33 -7.66
C ILE A 31 10.31 -2.68 -7.40
N ALA A 32 9.27 -3.10 -8.13
CA ALA A 32 7.92 -2.60 -7.94
C ALA A 32 7.37 -2.89 -6.53
N LEU A 33 7.59 -4.10 -6.01
CA LEU A 33 7.23 -4.45 -4.63
C LEU A 33 7.97 -3.58 -3.61
N GLY A 34 9.26 -3.30 -3.84
CA GLY A 34 10.04 -2.37 -3.03
C GLY A 34 9.49 -0.94 -3.05
N ALA A 35 9.07 -0.45 -4.21
CA ALA A 35 8.42 0.86 -4.32
C ALA A 35 7.09 0.92 -3.55
N ILE A 36 6.28 -0.13 -3.63
CA ILE A 36 5.02 -0.25 -2.87
C ILE A 36 5.29 -0.26 -1.36
N LEU A 37 6.34 -0.95 -0.91
CA LEU A 37 6.76 -0.93 0.49
C LEU A 37 7.10 0.50 0.96
N ILE A 38 7.83 1.28 0.15
CA ILE A 38 8.16 2.68 0.46
C ILE A 38 6.89 3.49 0.71
N PHE A 39 5.83 3.30 -0.09
CA PHE A 39 4.54 3.98 0.13
C PHE A 39 3.91 3.64 1.49
N GLY A 40 3.87 2.35 1.84
CA GLY A 40 3.34 1.90 3.13
C GLY A 40 4.16 2.41 4.33
N VAL A 41 5.48 2.34 4.23
CA VAL A 41 6.41 2.80 5.28
C VAL A 41 6.32 4.32 5.46
N ALA A 42 6.26 5.07 4.36
CA ALA A 42 6.09 6.52 4.39
C ALA A 42 4.78 6.91 5.09
N TYR A 43 3.71 6.15 4.86
CA TYR A 43 2.43 6.38 5.52
C TYR A 43 2.50 6.16 7.04
N LEU A 44 3.09 5.05 7.50
CA LEU A 44 3.28 4.80 8.94
C LEU A 44 4.04 5.95 9.60
N ILE A 45 5.16 6.37 8.99
CA ILE A 45 5.99 7.47 9.51
C ILE A 45 5.22 8.80 9.48
N ALA A 46 4.44 9.07 8.43
CA ALA A 46 3.66 10.30 8.30
C ALA A 46 2.63 10.45 9.43
N GLN A 47 1.96 9.36 9.83
CA GLN A 47 1.03 9.37 10.96
C GLN A 47 1.73 9.73 12.27
N GLY A 48 2.95 9.21 12.48
CA GLY A 48 3.76 9.50 13.66
C GLY A 48 4.28 10.93 13.73
N LEU A 49 4.51 11.57 12.58
CA LEU A 49 5.02 12.95 12.47
C LEU A 49 3.91 14.00 12.31
N ALA A 50 2.63 13.60 12.31
CA ALA A 50 1.53 14.56 12.22
C ALA A 50 1.59 15.55 13.39
N GLY A 51 1.35 16.84 13.13
CA GLY A 51 1.71 17.95 14.05
C GLY A 51 1.09 17.92 15.46
N ALA A 52 0.06 17.10 15.69
CA ALA A 52 -0.56 16.89 17.00
C ALA A 52 -0.26 15.51 17.62
N ALA A 53 0.60 14.69 16.98
CA ALA A 53 0.86 13.32 17.39
C ALA A 53 1.70 13.28 18.69
N PRO A 54 1.28 12.50 19.71
CA PRO A 54 2.10 12.23 20.88
C PRO A 54 3.43 11.57 20.49
N LYS A 55 4.53 11.92 21.18
CA LYS A 55 5.86 11.32 20.93
C LYS A 55 5.86 9.78 20.99
N ALA A 56 4.98 9.20 21.81
CA ALA A 56 4.80 7.75 21.88
C ALA A 56 4.28 7.15 20.55
N LEU A 57 3.37 7.84 19.86
CA LEU A 57 2.86 7.44 18.56
C LEU A 57 3.94 7.53 17.48
N THR A 58 4.74 8.60 17.49
CA THR A 58 5.91 8.72 16.61
C THR A 58 6.87 7.55 16.79
N ARG A 59 7.18 7.18 18.05
CA ARG A 59 8.06 6.04 18.32
C ARG A 59 7.45 4.72 17.85
N ALA A 60 6.18 4.49 18.13
CA ALA A 60 5.50 3.26 17.73
C ALA A 60 5.47 3.10 16.20
N THR A 61 5.10 4.16 15.48
CA THR A 61 5.04 4.14 14.00
C THR A 61 6.42 3.95 13.36
N VAL A 62 7.48 4.56 13.91
CA VAL A 62 8.86 4.29 13.46
C VAL A 62 9.25 2.84 13.72
N ILE A 63 8.93 2.27 14.87
CA ILE A 63 9.19 0.86 15.17
C ILE A 63 8.44 -0.04 14.18
N TYR A 64 7.15 0.23 13.92
CA TYR A 64 6.38 -0.54 12.94
C TYR A 64 6.93 -0.41 11.52
N ALA A 65 7.35 0.78 11.11
CA ALA A 65 7.99 1.02 9.82
C ALA A 65 9.28 0.21 9.66
N LEU A 66 10.13 0.19 10.70
CA LEU A 66 11.35 -0.61 10.70
C LEU A 66 11.06 -2.11 10.72
N ALA A 67 10.13 -2.56 11.57
CA ALA A 67 9.75 -3.96 11.67
C ALA A 67 9.13 -4.48 10.36
N ALA A 68 8.25 -3.71 9.72
CA ALA A 68 7.66 -4.07 8.43
C ALA A 68 8.73 -4.13 7.33
N SER A 69 9.66 -3.15 7.30
CA SER A 69 10.75 -3.14 6.32
C SER A 69 11.68 -4.33 6.50
N LEU A 70 12.14 -4.57 7.74
CA LEU A 70 12.98 -5.70 8.07
C LEU A 70 12.29 -7.03 7.74
N GLY A 71 11.02 -7.17 8.11
CA GLY A 71 10.22 -8.36 7.82
C GLY A 71 10.11 -8.62 6.32
N TYR A 72 9.82 -7.59 5.52
CA TYR A 72 9.77 -7.71 4.06
C TYR A 72 11.10 -8.21 3.49
N PHE A 73 12.22 -7.56 3.82
CA PHE A 73 13.53 -7.93 3.27
C PHE A 73 14.00 -9.30 3.77
N ALA A 74 13.77 -9.62 5.05
CA ALA A 74 14.13 -10.92 5.62
C ALA A 74 13.33 -12.05 4.98
N LEU A 75 12.01 -11.88 4.81
CA LEU A 75 11.17 -12.88 4.16
C LEU A 75 11.49 -13.02 2.69
N GLN A 76 11.77 -11.93 1.98
CA GLN A 76 12.19 -11.98 0.59
C GLN A 76 13.52 -12.75 0.44
N ALA A 77 14.53 -12.40 1.24
CA ALA A 77 15.83 -13.07 1.21
C ALA A 77 15.71 -14.56 1.60
N ALA A 78 14.87 -14.88 2.59
CA ALA A 78 14.61 -16.26 2.99
C ALA A 78 13.90 -17.04 1.87
N ALA A 79 12.92 -16.44 1.19
CA ALA A 79 12.24 -17.08 0.07
C ALA A 79 13.19 -17.34 -1.11
N GLU A 80 14.04 -16.36 -1.45
CA GLU A 80 15.07 -16.50 -2.48
C GLU A 80 16.07 -17.61 -2.11
N ALA A 81 16.53 -17.66 -0.85
CA ALA A 81 17.45 -18.69 -0.37
C ALA A 81 16.83 -20.09 -0.39
N LEU A 82 15.58 -20.24 0.11
CA LEU A 82 14.88 -21.52 0.19
C LEU A 82 14.53 -22.09 -1.18
N THR A 83 14.34 -21.23 -2.18
CA THR A 83 13.98 -21.64 -3.55
C THR A 83 15.16 -21.65 -4.52
N SER A 84 16.36 -21.28 -4.04
CA SER A 84 17.57 -21.26 -4.84
C SER A 84 17.83 -22.61 -5.51
N GLY A 85 18.07 -22.58 -6.83
CA GLY A 85 18.31 -23.76 -7.65
C GLY A 85 17.08 -24.64 -7.93
N THR A 86 15.92 -24.34 -7.34
CA THR A 86 14.67 -25.08 -7.58
C THR A 86 13.75 -24.38 -8.58
N LEU A 87 13.73 -23.04 -8.56
CA LEU A 87 12.91 -22.24 -9.46
C LEU A 87 13.71 -21.78 -10.68
N PRO A 88 13.08 -21.73 -11.87
CA PRO A 88 13.69 -21.08 -13.03
C PRO A 88 13.87 -19.58 -12.76
N ALA A 89 14.79 -18.95 -13.50
CA ALA A 89 15.00 -17.52 -13.43
C ALA A 89 13.68 -16.76 -13.70
N THR A 90 13.49 -15.63 -13.00
CA THR A 90 12.28 -14.81 -13.18
C THR A 90 12.19 -14.35 -14.64
N PRO A 91 11.11 -14.68 -15.36
CA PRO A 91 10.98 -14.27 -16.75
C PRO A 91 10.86 -12.74 -16.87
N PRO A 92 11.38 -12.15 -17.96
CA PRO A 92 11.19 -10.73 -18.21
C PRO A 92 9.68 -10.44 -18.32
N PRO A 93 9.17 -9.34 -17.71
CA PRO A 93 7.76 -9.02 -17.81
C PRO A 93 7.35 -8.74 -19.27
N GLY A 94 6.26 -9.38 -19.72
CA GLY A 94 5.62 -9.08 -20.99
C GLY A 94 4.75 -7.82 -20.90
N PRO A 95 4.05 -7.46 -22.00
CA PRO A 95 3.25 -6.23 -22.04
C PRO A 95 2.13 -6.19 -20.99
N LEU A 96 1.46 -7.32 -20.74
CA LEU A 96 0.41 -7.41 -19.73
C LEU A 96 0.98 -7.27 -18.33
N GLU A 97 2.08 -7.96 -18.04
CA GLU A 97 2.75 -7.89 -16.74
C GLU A 97 3.24 -6.47 -16.45
N TRP A 98 3.78 -5.77 -17.45
CA TRP A 98 4.12 -4.35 -17.33
C TRP A 98 2.90 -3.49 -17.02
N ALA A 99 1.78 -3.70 -17.72
CA ALA A 99 0.54 -2.99 -17.44
C ALA A 99 0.07 -3.23 -15.99
N LEU A 100 0.16 -4.47 -15.50
CA LEU A 100 -0.20 -4.83 -14.13
C LEU A 100 0.76 -4.23 -13.10
N ILE A 101 2.06 -4.23 -13.36
CA ILE A 101 3.07 -3.61 -12.49
C ILE A 101 2.79 -2.11 -12.36
N VAL A 102 2.62 -1.42 -13.51
CA VAL A 102 2.33 0.02 -13.52
C VAL A 102 1.02 0.31 -12.83
N LEU A 103 -0.04 -0.46 -13.13
CA LEU A 103 -1.34 -0.32 -12.48
C LEU A 103 -1.22 -0.51 -10.96
N ALA A 104 -0.49 -1.51 -10.49
CA ALA A 104 -0.29 -1.77 -9.07
C ALA A 104 0.46 -0.62 -8.40
N VAL A 105 1.60 -0.19 -8.94
CA VAL A 105 2.40 0.90 -8.38
C VAL A 105 1.60 2.21 -8.36
N LEU A 106 0.88 2.53 -9.43
CA LEU A 106 0.02 3.72 -9.49
C LEU A 106 -1.15 3.62 -8.51
N SER A 107 -1.77 2.46 -8.37
CA SER A 107 -2.89 2.26 -7.42
C SER A 107 -2.43 2.46 -5.98
N PHE A 108 -1.32 1.82 -5.58
CA PHE A 108 -0.77 2.00 -4.24
C PHE A 108 -0.25 3.42 -4.01
N GLY A 109 0.39 4.03 -5.00
CA GLY A 109 0.84 5.41 -4.94
C GLY A 109 -0.34 6.39 -4.78
N LEU A 110 -1.42 6.18 -5.53
CA LEU A 110 -2.65 6.98 -5.40
C LEU A 110 -3.29 6.81 -4.03
N VAL A 111 -3.36 5.57 -3.52
CA VAL A 111 -3.84 5.31 -2.16
C VAL A 111 -2.98 6.03 -1.13
N ALA A 112 -1.65 6.00 -1.24
CA ALA A 112 -0.75 6.69 -0.32
C ALA A 112 -0.91 8.21 -0.38
N VAL A 113 -1.08 8.79 -1.58
CA VAL A 113 -1.38 10.22 -1.75
C VAL A 113 -2.73 10.56 -1.11
N ALA A 114 -3.77 9.77 -1.38
CA ALA A 114 -5.09 9.97 -0.79
C ALA A 114 -5.02 9.91 0.74
N GLN A 115 -4.33 8.90 1.29
CA GLN A 115 -4.11 8.74 2.73
C GLN A 115 -3.36 9.92 3.37
N ALA A 116 -2.40 10.51 2.65
CA ALA A 116 -1.66 11.69 3.12
C ALA A 116 -2.50 12.98 3.06
N LEU A 117 -3.40 13.10 2.08
CA LEU A 117 -4.23 14.30 1.88
C LEU A 117 -5.55 14.26 2.65
N PHE A 118 -6.12 13.08 2.91
CA PHE A 118 -7.42 12.95 3.59
C PHE A 118 -7.52 13.67 4.94
N PRO A 119 -6.49 13.68 5.81
CA PRO A 119 -6.54 14.46 7.05
C PRO A 119 -6.79 15.95 6.82
N LEU A 120 -6.30 16.52 5.72
CA LEU A 120 -6.50 17.94 5.38
C LEU A 120 -7.94 18.24 4.98
N TRP A 121 -8.66 17.25 4.45
CA TRP A 121 -10.04 17.40 3.97
C TRP A 121 -11.07 16.89 4.97
N ALA A 122 -10.65 16.33 6.09
CA ALA A 122 -11.52 15.69 7.08
C ALA A 122 -12.63 16.63 7.60
N HIS A 123 -12.39 17.94 7.60
CA HIS A 123 -13.34 18.96 8.03
C HIS A 123 -14.05 19.70 6.88
N HIS A 124 -13.79 19.35 5.62
CA HIS A 124 -14.43 19.99 4.47
C HIS A 124 -15.86 19.45 4.28
N PRO A 125 -16.89 20.30 4.10
CA PRO A 125 -18.29 19.88 4.01
C PRO A 125 -18.56 18.87 2.89
N ALA A 126 -17.84 18.98 1.76
CA ALA A 126 -17.93 18.00 0.67
C ALA A 126 -17.41 16.60 1.06
N ALA A 127 -16.38 16.50 1.91
CA ALA A 127 -15.85 15.23 2.39
C ALA A 127 -16.82 14.57 3.39
N ALA A 128 -17.50 15.37 4.21
CA ALA A 128 -18.57 14.90 5.10
C ALA A 128 -19.75 14.33 4.30
N GLY A 129 -20.21 15.03 3.25
CA GLY A 129 -21.26 14.56 2.35
C GLY A 129 -20.88 13.28 1.58
N LEU A 130 -19.66 13.23 1.03
CA LEU A 130 -19.14 12.03 0.37
C LEU A 130 -19.11 10.82 1.32
N ARG A 131 -18.68 11.02 2.58
CA ARG A 131 -18.66 9.97 3.60
C ARG A 131 -20.05 9.37 3.81
N VAL A 132 -21.09 10.21 3.89
CA VAL A 132 -22.47 9.75 4.06
C VAL A 132 -22.89 8.86 2.89
N HIS A 133 -22.61 9.24 1.64
CA HIS A 133 -22.97 8.43 0.48
C HIS A 133 -22.19 7.11 0.42
N LEU A 134 -20.89 7.13 0.76
CA LEU A 134 -20.07 5.91 0.81
C LEU A 134 -20.51 4.95 1.92
N THR A 135 -20.82 5.44 3.12
CA THR A 135 -21.32 4.59 4.22
C THR A 135 -22.70 4.01 3.95
N ASN A 136 -23.50 4.67 3.12
CA ASN A 136 -24.76 4.13 2.60
C ASN A 136 -24.56 3.19 1.39
N GLY A 137 -23.32 2.75 1.13
CA GLY A 137 -22.99 1.82 0.06
C GLY A 137 -23.20 2.40 -1.33
N LEU A 138 -23.10 3.72 -1.49
CA LEU A 138 -23.46 4.48 -2.70
C LEU A 138 -24.88 4.16 -3.19
N TYR A 139 -25.75 3.70 -2.28
CA TYR A 139 -27.08 3.20 -2.60
C TYR A 139 -27.08 2.10 -3.66
N ALA A 140 -25.98 1.34 -3.77
CA ALA A 140 -25.84 0.26 -4.74
C ALA A 140 -27.01 -0.73 -4.62
N ASN A 141 -27.43 -1.07 -3.40
CA ASN A 141 -28.62 -1.90 -3.16
C ASN A 141 -29.89 -1.30 -3.77
N ALA A 142 -30.14 0.00 -3.61
CA ALA A 142 -31.33 0.64 -4.18
C ALA A 142 -31.28 0.67 -5.73
N VAL A 143 -30.08 0.82 -6.30
CA VAL A 143 -29.86 0.73 -7.76
C VAL A 143 -30.08 -0.70 -8.25
N PHE A 144 -29.53 -1.71 -7.58
CA PHE A 144 -29.74 -3.11 -7.90
C PHE A 144 -31.20 -3.52 -7.75
N ASP A 145 -31.90 -3.11 -6.68
CA ASP A 145 -33.31 -3.37 -6.47
C ASP A 145 -34.18 -2.75 -7.57
N ARG A 146 -33.81 -1.56 -8.06
CA ARG A 146 -34.50 -0.91 -9.18
C ARG A 146 -34.23 -1.64 -10.50
N LEU A 147 -33.01 -2.09 -10.75
CA LEU A 147 -32.63 -2.84 -11.95
C LEU A 147 -33.23 -4.26 -11.98
N LEU A 148 -33.35 -4.91 -10.82
CA LEU A 148 -33.92 -6.26 -10.66
C LEU A 148 -35.44 -6.24 -10.47
N GLY A 149 -36.07 -5.05 -10.52
CA GLY A 149 -37.52 -4.90 -10.39
C GLY A 149 -38.09 -5.20 -9.00
N GLY A 150 -37.27 -5.21 -7.94
CA GLY A 150 -37.68 -5.50 -6.55
C GLY A 150 -38.79 -4.57 -6.02
N TRP A 151 -38.92 -3.38 -6.60
CA TRP A 151 -40.00 -2.41 -6.30
C TRP A 151 -41.41 -2.91 -6.67
N THR A 152 -41.52 -4.01 -7.44
CA THR A 152 -42.81 -4.60 -7.85
C THR A 152 -43.33 -5.68 -6.90
N LYS A 153 -42.54 -6.14 -5.92
CA LYS A 153 -43.03 -7.08 -4.90
C LYS A 153 -43.80 -6.33 -3.81
N SER A 154 -45.10 -6.11 -4.04
CA SER A 154 -46.04 -5.78 -2.96
C SER A 154 -45.96 -6.86 -1.89
N HIS A 155 -45.59 -6.49 -0.66
CA HIS A 155 -45.86 -7.32 0.52
C HIS A 155 -47.37 -7.30 0.74
N ASN A 156 -48.08 -8.25 0.14
CA ASN A 156 -49.43 -8.57 0.57
C ASN A 156 -49.30 -9.44 1.83
N VAL A 157 -49.45 -8.75 2.98
CA VAL A 157 -49.88 -9.19 4.32
C VAL A 157 -49.33 -10.53 4.83
#